data_AF-A0A8T4WUD4-F1
#
_entry.id   AF-A0A8T4WUD4-F1
#
_cell.length_a   1.000
_cell.length_b   1.000
_cell.length_c   1.000
_cell.angle_alpha   90.00
_cell.angle_beta   90.00
_cell.angle_gamma   90.00
#
_symmetry.space_group_name_H-M   'P 1'
#
loop_
_entity.id
_entity.type
_entity.pdbx_description
1 polymer ?
#
loop_
_entity_poly.entity_id
_entity_poly.type
_entity_poly.pdbx_seq_one_letter_code
_entity_poly.pdbx_strand_id
1 'polypeptide(L)'
;MSSNLIALLTDFGEKDYFAGAMKGVILSINPKAKIIDISHQNPKHDVKSAAFTLLGASRNFPPETNFVVVVDPGVGTDRKCILLRTKNNLNFIGPDNGVFTLVANHYGVEEIREISNEELELPQVSSTFHGRDVMAPVAAHLSCDLEVSEVGPEIESIESFQVSEPEIKDEGLVGEVIHVDDFGNLITNIGKEIVRSFP
;
A
#
# COMPACT_ATOMS: atom_id res chain seq x y z
N MET A 1 -10.88 4.95 -17.93
CA MET A 1 -10.58 3.53 -18.22
C MET A 1 -9.71 3.07 -17.07
N SER A 2 -10.16 2.07 -16.33
CA SER A 2 -9.37 1.49 -15.25
C SER A 2 -8.07 0.89 -15.80
N SER A 3 -6.99 0.93 -15.02
CA SER A 3 -5.77 0.22 -15.38
C SER A 3 -5.96 -1.26 -15.06
N ASN A 4 -5.56 -2.14 -15.98
CA ASN A 4 -5.49 -3.57 -15.70
C ASN A 4 -4.23 -3.96 -14.89
N LEU A 5 -3.49 -2.97 -14.37
CA LEU A 5 -2.25 -3.15 -13.63
C LEU A 5 -2.52 -3.27 -12.13
N ILE A 6 -2.07 -4.38 -11.55
CA ILE A 6 -2.12 -4.64 -10.12
C ILE A 6 -0.68 -4.85 -9.62
N ALA A 7 -0.28 -4.06 -8.64
CA ALA A 7 1.05 -4.13 -8.04
C ALA A 7 0.96 -4.73 -6.64
N LEU A 8 1.78 -5.73 -6.31
CA LEU A 8 1.73 -6.43 -5.03
C LEU A 8 2.95 -6.07 -4.16
N LEU A 9 2.70 -5.69 -2.90
CA LEU A 9 3.73 -5.47 -1.88
C LEU A 9 3.35 -6.26 -0.63
N THR A 10 4.15 -7.21 -0.20
CA THR A 10 3.85 -8.01 1.01
C THR A 10 5.09 -8.30 1.83
N ASP A 11 4.89 -8.80 3.06
CA ASP A 11 5.95 -9.34 3.90
C ASP A 11 5.96 -10.88 3.90
N PHE A 12 5.34 -11.56 2.93
CA PHE A 12 5.17 -13.03 2.97
C PHE A 12 6.46 -13.82 2.77
N GLY A 13 7.43 -13.25 2.07
CA GLY A 13 8.54 -13.96 1.45
C GLY A 13 8.09 -14.76 0.24
N GLU A 14 9.06 -15.43 -0.40
CA GLU A 14 8.84 -16.25 -1.60
C GLU A 14 8.91 -17.76 -1.34
N LYS A 15 9.14 -18.16 -0.08
CA LYS A 15 9.27 -19.56 0.28
C LYS A 15 7.92 -20.30 0.22
N ASP A 16 6.86 -19.63 0.64
CA ASP A 16 5.53 -20.20 0.81
C ASP A 16 4.56 -19.69 -0.27
N TYR A 17 3.38 -20.30 -0.35
CA TYR A 17 2.45 -20.13 -1.46
C TYR A 17 1.66 -18.81 -1.44
N PHE A 18 1.76 -17.99 -0.39
CA PHE A 18 0.81 -16.90 -0.11
C PHE A 18 0.69 -15.90 -1.28
N ALA A 19 1.81 -15.36 -1.76
CA ALA A 19 1.79 -14.44 -2.91
C ALA A 19 1.26 -15.11 -4.19
N GLY A 20 1.61 -16.38 -4.41
CA GLY A 20 1.11 -17.17 -5.54
C GLY A 20 -0.41 -17.36 -5.50
N ALA A 21 -0.98 -17.61 -4.32
CA ALA A 21 -2.42 -17.74 -4.15
C ALA A 21 -3.17 -16.43 -4.43
N MET A 22 -2.66 -15.28 -3.97
CA MET A 22 -3.24 -13.97 -4.32
C MET A 22 -3.26 -13.75 -5.82
N LYS A 23 -2.17 -14.06 -6.52
CA LYS A 23 -2.08 -13.96 -7.99
C LYS A 23 -3.08 -14.87 -8.69
N GLY A 24 -3.23 -16.10 -8.20
CA GLY A 24 -4.22 -17.05 -8.72
C GLY A 24 -5.64 -16.52 -8.60
N VAL A 25 -5.99 -15.94 -7.44
CA VAL A 25 -7.29 -15.29 -7.22
C VAL A 25 -7.50 -14.12 -8.16
N ILE A 26 -6.52 -13.21 -8.25
CA ILE A 26 -6.59 -12.06 -9.17
C ILE A 26 -6.86 -12.52 -10.60
N LEU A 27 -6.09 -13.50 -11.10
CA LEU A 27 -6.22 -14.00 -12.47
C LEU A 27 -7.49 -14.82 -12.71
N SER A 28 -8.10 -15.38 -11.66
CA SER A 28 -9.40 -16.06 -11.78
C SER A 28 -10.55 -15.09 -11.99
N ILE A 29 -10.45 -13.86 -11.44
CA ILE A 29 -11.45 -12.79 -11.58
C ILE A 29 -11.17 -11.97 -12.85
N ASN A 30 -9.92 -11.57 -13.07
CA ASN A 30 -9.47 -10.88 -14.27
C ASN A 30 -8.30 -11.61 -14.95
N PRO A 31 -8.57 -12.52 -15.91
CA PRO A 31 -7.53 -13.22 -16.66
C PRO A 31 -6.61 -12.31 -17.49
N LYS A 32 -6.97 -11.04 -17.67
CA LYS A 32 -6.19 -10.04 -18.42
C LYS A 32 -5.41 -9.08 -17.51
N ALA A 33 -5.46 -9.25 -16.19
CA ALA A 33 -4.70 -8.43 -15.26
C ALA A 33 -3.19 -8.59 -15.50
N LYS A 34 -2.48 -7.47 -15.46
CA LYS A 34 -1.01 -7.44 -15.40
C LYS A 34 -0.62 -7.33 -13.94
N ILE A 35 0.10 -8.32 -13.44
CA ILE A 35 0.56 -8.32 -12.05
C ILE A 35 2.04 -7.98 -12.01
N ILE A 36 2.41 -7.00 -11.18
CA ILE A 36 3.80 -6.65 -10.88
C ILE A 36 4.04 -6.86 -9.39
N ASP A 37 5.05 -7.64 -9.04
CA ASP A 37 5.51 -7.70 -7.66
C ASP A 37 6.48 -6.56 -7.41
N ILE A 38 6.13 -5.69 -6.45
CA ILE A 38 7.06 -4.67 -5.95
C ILE A 38 8.09 -5.36 -5.06
N SER A 39 7.62 -6.12 -4.08
CA SER A 39 8.43 -6.92 -3.17
C SER A 39 7.52 -7.84 -2.36
N HIS A 40 8.01 -9.03 -2.05
CA HIS A 40 7.44 -9.90 -1.01
C HIS A 40 8.40 -10.06 0.17
N GLN A 41 9.55 -9.37 0.16
CA GLN A 41 10.65 -9.54 1.11
C GLN A 41 10.68 -8.44 2.16
N ASN A 42 9.61 -7.65 2.29
CA ASN A 42 9.54 -6.62 3.32
C ASN A 42 9.70 -7.25 4.70
N PRO A 43 10.39 -6.57 5.65
CA PRO A 43 10.54 -7.10 7.00
C PRO A 43 9.18 -7.42 7.61
N LYS A 44 9.09 -8.58 8.26
CA LYS A 44 7.84 -9.09 8.83
C LYS A 44 7.23 -8.03 9.75
N HIS A 45 5.97 -7.71 9.50
CA HIS A 45 5.17 -6.78 10.30
C HIS A 45 5.64 -5.32 10.29
N ASP A 46 6.65 -4.96 9.49
CA ASP A 46 7.18 -3.61 9.46
C ASP A 46 6.38 -2.70 8.51
N VAL A 47 5.33 -2.12 9.07
CA VAL A 47 4.42 -1.19 8.37
C VAL A 47 5.17 0.04 7.84
N LYS A 48 6.17 0.56 8.56
CA LYS A 48 6.91 1.76 8.13
C LYS A 48 7.82 1.46 6.94
N SER A 49 8.53 0.33 6.98
CA SER A 49 9.35 -0.11 5.84
C SER A 49 8.49 -0.42 4.61
N ALA A 50 7.29 -0.99 4.81
CA ALA A 50 6.32 -1.19 3.74
C ALA A 50 5.84 0.14 3.14
N ALA A 51 5.47 1.11 3.98
CA ALA A 51 5.06 2.44 3.53
C ALA A 51 6.17 3.15 2.73
N PHE A 52 7.43 3.03 3.18
CA PHE A 52 8.59 3.58 2.47
C PHE A 52 8.77 2.93 1.09
N THR A 53 8.73 1.59 1.04
CA THR A 53 8.87 0.82 -0.21
C THR A 53 7.74 1.16 -1.18
N LEU A 54 6.51 1.25 -0.69
CA LEU A 54 5.31 1.58 -1.45
C LEU A 54 5.45 2.96 -2.13
N LEU A 55 5.79 4.00 -1.37
CA LEU A 55 5.96 5.35 -1.91
C LEU A 55 7.12 5.41 -2.93
N GLY A 56 8.22 4.69 -2.66
CA GLY A 56 9.35 4.60 -3.59
C GLY A 56 8.94 4.01 -4.94
N ALA A 57 8.21 2.89 -4.90
CA ALA A 57 7.74 2.19 -6.09
C ALA A 57 6.68 3.00 -6.85
N SER A 58 5.65 3.51 -6.16
CA SER A 58 4.46 4.12 -6.78
C SER A 58 4.76 5.30 -7.69
N ARG A 59 5.87 6.00 -7.48
CA ARG A 59 6.32 7.14 -8.31
C ARG A 59 6.55 6.79 -9.78
N ASN A 60 6.75 5.52 -10.10
CA ASN A 60 7.08 5.05 -11.45
C ASN A 60 5.93 4.29 -12.11
N PHE A 61 4.76 4.22 -11.46
CA PHE A 61 3.59 3.55 -12.01
C PHE A 61 2.65 4.57 -12.67
N PRO A 62 1.93 4.15 -13.73
CA PRO A 62 0.95 5.01 -14.36
C PRO A 62 -0.26 5.24 -13.44
N PRO A 63 -1.02 6.32 -13.65
CA PRO A 63 -2.35 6.50 -13.05
C PRO A 63 -3.25 5.27 -13.23
N GLU A 64 -4.25 5.17 -12.36
CA GLU A 64 -5.24 4.09 -12.25
C GLU A 64 -4.67 2.73 -11.82
N THR A 65 -3.37 2.65 -11.45
CA THR A 65 -2.77 1.41 -10.92
C THR A 65 -3.36 1.03 -9.56
N ASN A 66 -3.67 -0.26 -9.38
CA ASN A 66 -4.15 -0.83 -8.12
C ASN A 66 -2.98 -1.46 -7.33
N PHE A 67 -2.57 -0.85 -6.22
CA PHE A 67 -1.54 -1.37 -5.32
C PHE A 67 -2.20 -2.19 -4.21
N VAL A 68 -1.89 -3.47 -4.12
CA VAL A 68 -2.31 -4.33 -3.01
C VAL A 68 -1.15 -4.49 -2.05
N VAL A 69 -1.34 -4.02 -0.82
CA VAL A 69 -0.31 -4.04 0.21
C VAL A 69 -0.75 -4.92 1.37
N VAL A 70 0.01 -5.98 1.63
CA VAL A 70 -0.26 -6.94 2.71
C VAL A 70 0.95 -7.08 3.61
N VAL A 71 1.09 -6.08 4.50
CA VAL A 71 1.97 -6.09 5.67
C VAL A 71 1.08 -5.79 6.86
N ASP A 72 0.59 -6.86 7.50
CA ASP A 72 -0.61 -6.80 8.31
C ASP A 72 -0.50 -7.61 9.61
N PRO A 73 0.20 -7.08 10.63
CA PRO A 73 0.25 -7.73 11.94
C PRO A 73 -1.12 -7.77 12.65
N GLY A 74 -2.09 -6.96 12.22
CA GLY A 74 -3.43 -6.87 12.79
C GLY A 74 -4.46 -7.77 12.10
N VAL A 75 -4.06 -8.67 11.19
CA VAL A 75 -5.01 -9.55 10.51
C VAL A 75 -5.83 -10.37 11.52
N GLY A 76 -7.13 -10.50 11.27
CA GLY A 76 -8.05 -11.21 12.17
C GLY A 76 -8.49 -10.43 13.42
N THR A 77 -8.11 -9.15 13.53
CA THR A 77 -8.65 -8.20 14.52
C THR A 77 -9.72 -7.32 13.89
N ASP A 78 -10.23 -6.33 14.64
CA ASP A 78 -11.23 -5.36 14.19
C ASP A 78 -10.67 -4.30 13.21
N ARG A 79 -9.39 -4.39 12.80
CA ARG A 79 -8.79 -3.46 11.84
C ARG A 79 -9.45 -3.60 10.47
N LYS A 80 -9.72 -2.47 9.82
CA LYS A 80 -10.42 -2.42 8.52
C LYS A 80 -9.52 -2.83 7.36
N CYS A 81 -10.12 -3.34 6.31
CA CYS A 81 -9.55 -3.31 4.96
C CYS A 81 -10.04 -2.03 4.29
N ILE A 82 -9.15 -1.28 3.64
CA ILE A 82 -9.49 0.00 3.02
C ILE A 82 -8.94 0.10 1.61
N LEU A 83 -9.63 0.89 0.80
CA LEU A 83 -9.13 1.46 -0.44
C LEU A 83 -8.91 2.96 -0.23
N LEU A 84 -7.71 3.44 -0.56
CA LEU A 84 -7.37 4.85 -0.62
C LEU A 84 -7.06 5.24 -2.05
N ARG A 85 -7.83 6.18 -2.61
CA ARG A 85 -7.58 6.80 -3.91
C ARG A 85 -6.89 8.13 -3.70
N THR A 86 -5.77 8.34 -4.38
CA THR A 86 -5.01 9.60 -4.31
C THR A 86 -5.39 10.56 -5.43
N LYS A 87 -5.09 11.85 -5.27
CA LYS A 87 -5.40 12.91 -6.26
C LYS A 87 -4.71 12.74 -7.62
N ASN A 88 -3.67 11.91 -7.70
CA ASN A 88 -3.03 11.52 -8.95
C ASN A 88 -3.58 10.20 -9.51
N ASN A 89 -4.77 9.78 -9.07
CA ASN A 89 -5.51 8.61 -9.50
C ASN A 89 -4.80 7.27 -9.25
N LEU A 90 -4.05 7.11 -8.17
CA LEU A 90 -3.54 5.79 -7.78
C LEU A 90 -4.46 5.19 -6.72
N ASN A 91 -4.70 3.87 -6.79
CA ASN A 91 -5.53 3.15 -5.83
C ASN A 91 -4.63 2.29 -4.92
N PHE A 92 -4.80 2.42 -3.62
CA PHE A 92 -4.04 1.67 -2.62
C PHE A 92 -5.00 0.84 -1.76
N ILE A 93 -4.81 -0.47 -1.76
CA ILE A 93 -5.72 -1.47 -1.19
C ILE A 93 -4.96 -2.27 -0.14
N GLY A 94 -5.44 -2.27 1.11
CA GLY A 94 -4.66 -2.86 2.20
C GLY A 94 -5.27 -2.67 3.58
N PRO A 95 -4.54 -3.04 4.64
CA PRO A 95 -4.98 -2.85 6.01
C PRO A 95 -4.95 -1.38 6.43
N ASP A 96 -5.95 -0.95 7.19
CA ASP A 96 -5.94 0.34 7.87
C ASP A 96 -5.07 0.27 9.13
N ASN A 97 -3.76 0.38 8.93
CA ASN A 97 -2.76 0.25 10.01
C ASN A 97 -1.62 1.27 9.90
N GLY A 98 -1.79 2.31 9.08
CA GLY A 98 -0.75 3.30 8.80
C GLY A 98 0.10 3.03 7.57
N VAL A 99 -0.02 1.88 6.89
CA VAL A 99 0.82 1.57 5.70
C VAL A 99 0.68 2.59 4.56
N PHE A 100 -0.46 3.30 4.48
CA PHE A 100 -0.69 4.34 3.46
C PHE A 100 -0.30 5.76 3.87
N THR A 101 0.26 5.96 5.06
CA THR A 101 0.67 7.29 5.58
C THR A 101 1.48 8.08 4.55
N LEU A 102 2.55 7.47 4.00
CA LEU A 102 3.49 8.20 3.14
C LEU A 102 2.90 8.52 1.76
N VAL A 103 2.09 7.64 1.18
CA VAL A 103 1.44 7.90 -0.13
C VAL A 103 0.32 8.92 0.01
N ALA A 104 -0.45 8.87 1.10
CA ALA A 104 -1.47 9.86 1.42
C ALA A 104 -0.87 11.26 1.58
N ASN A 105 0.24 11.39 2.33
CA ASN A 105 0.94 12.66 2.52
C ASN A 105 1.55 13.19 1.21
N HIS A 106 2.12 12.30 0.38
CA HIS A 106 2.85 12.72 -0.82
C HIS A 106 1.94 13.10 -1.99
N TYR A 107 0.90 12.31 -2.28
CA TYR A 107 0.00 12.54 -3.42
C TYR A 107 -1.27 13.28 -3.05
N GLY A 108 -1.61 13.34 -1.76
CA GLY A 108 -2.90 13.80 -1.28
C GLY A 108 -4.00 12.76 -1.51
N VAL A 109 -4.97 12.73 -0.60
CA VAL A 109 -6.13 11.84 -0.66
C VAL A 109 -7.23 12.49 -1.50
N GLU A 110 -7.80 11.72 -2.42
CA GLU A 110 -9.03 12.06 -3.14
C GLU A 110 -10.25 11.47 -2.41
N GLU A 111 -10.17 10.19 -2.05
CA GLU A 111 -11.28 9.43 -1.50
C GLU A 111 -10.77 8.20 -0.73
N ILE A 112 -11.48 7.80 0.33
CA ILE A 112 -11.17 6.57 1.09
C ILE A 112 -12.46 5.77 1.22
N ARG A 113 -12.40 4.48 0.90
CA ARG A 113 -13.50 3.54 1.05
C ARG A 113 -13.13 2.44 2.04
N GLU A 114 -14.03 2.15 2.96
CA GLU A 114 -13.96 0.89 3.70
C GLU A 114 -14.32 -0.25 2.74
N ILE A 115 -13.51 -1.31 2.73
CA ILE A 115 -13.79 -2.51 1.94
C ILE A 115 -14.76 -3.36 2.75
N SER A 116 -16.03 -3.31 2.38
CA SER A 116 -17.11 -4.05 3.07
C SER A 116 -18.18 -4.59 2.12
N ASN A 117 -17.98 -4.48 0.81
CA ASN A 117 -18.84 -5.15 -0.17
C ASN A 117 -18.44 -6.63 -0.31
N GLU A 118 -19.16 -7.51 0.40
CA GLU A 118 -18.96 -8.96 0.39
C GLU A 118 -19.10 -9.60 -1.00
N GLU A 119 -19.80 -8.96 -1.95
CA GLU A 119 -19.91 -9.47 -3.34
C GLU A 119 -18.57 -9.44 -4.10
N LEU A 120 -17.61 -8.64 -3.62
CA LEU A 120 -16.27 -8.52 -4.18
C LEU A 120 -15.28 -9.50 -3.54
N GLU A 121 -15.67 -10.20 -2.48
CA GLU A 121 -14.81 -11.09 -1.69
C GLU A 121 -14.89 -12.55 -2.19
N LEU A 122 -13.96 -13.39 -1.74
CA LEU A 122 -14.12 -14.83 -1.94
C LEU A 122 -15.25 -15.38 -1.07
N PRO A 123 -15.95 -16.46 -1.49
CA PRO A 123 -17.07 -17.05 -0.73
C PRO A 123 -16.71 -17.51 0.69
N GLN A 124 -15.42 -17.72 0.98
CA GLN A 124 -14.92 -18.06 2.30
C GLN A 124 -13.78 -17.12 2.67
N VAL A 125 -14.03 -16.25 3.64
CA VAL A 125 -13.04 -15.32 4.19
C VAL A 125 -12.35 -15.95 5.39
N SER A 126 -11.03 -16.12 5.29
CA SER A 126 -10.20 -16.68 6.35
C SER A 126 -9.79 -15.58 7.34
N SER A 127 -9.83 -15.88 8.63
CA SER A 127 -9.43 -14.92 9.67
C SER A 127 -7.97 -14.46 9.58
N THR A 128 -7.10 -15.20 8.90
CA THR A 128 -5.66 -14.92 8.83
C THR A 128 -5.16 -14.58 7.43
N PHE A 129 -6.04 -14.47 6.42
CA PHE A 129 -5.58 -14.25 5.04
C PHE A 129 -6.47 -13.31 4.21
N HIS A 130 -6.83 -12.17 4.78
CA HIS A 130 -7.60 -11.12 4.07
C HIS A 130 -6.89 -10.60 2.81
N GLY A 131 -5.55 -10.71 2.72
CA GLY A 131 -4.83 -10.41 1.49
C GLY A 131 -5.33 -11.23 0.28
N ARG A 132 -5.59 -12.53 0.47
CA ARG A 132 -6.13 -13.42 -0.57
C ARG A 132 -7.64 -13.30 -0.69
N ASP A 133 -8.33 -13.20 0.43
CA ASP A 133 -9.79 -13.39 0.46
C ASP A 133 -10.59 -12.10 0.22
N VAL A 134 -9.97 -10.94 0.45
CA VAL A 134 -10.63 -9.62 0.39
C VAL A 134 -9.86 -8.67 -0.53
N MET A 135 -8.60 -8.39 -0.22
CA MET A 135 -7.83 -7.32 -0.87
C MET A 135 -7.49 -7.64 -2.34
N ALA A 136 -7.02 -8.87 -2.62
CA ALA A 136 -6.71 -9.33 -3.97
C ALA A 136 -7.96 -9.37 -4.89
N PRO A 137 -9.10 -9.93 -4.47
CA PRO A 137 -10.35 -9.86 -5.21
C PRO A 137 -10.80 -8.44 -5.55
N VAL A 138 -10.80 -7.52 -4.57
CA VAL A 138 -11.18 -6.12 -4.79
C VAL A 138 -10.31 -5.45 -5.84
N ALA A 139 -8.98 -5.64 -5.77
CA ALA A 139 -8.08 -5.14 -6.80
C ALA A 139 -8.35 -5.73 -8.19
N ALA A 140 -8.74 -7.01 -8.24
CA ALA A 140 -9.10 -7.66 -9.49
C ALA A 140 -10.40 -7.09 -10.08
N HIS A 141 -11.42 -6.84 -9.27
CA HIS A 141 -12.66 -6.20 -9.73
C HIS A 141 -12.43 -4.76 -10.20
N LEU A 142 -11.64 -3.96 -9.47
CA LEU A 142 -11.25 -2.60 -9.91
C LEU A 142 -10.50 -2.61 -11.24
N SER A 143 -9.71 -3.65 -11.51
CA SER A 143 -9.04 -3.83 -12.80
C SER A 143 -9.98 -4.26 -13.95
N CYS A 144 -11.26 -4.48 -13.64
CA CYS A 144 -12.36 -4.80 -14.56
C CYS A 144 -13.38 -3.64 -14.66
N ASP A 145 -12.94 -2.39 -14.44
CA ASP A 145 -13.78 -1.18 -14.48
C ASP A 145 -14.89 -1.12 -13.41
N LEU A 146 -14.74 -1.82 -12.27
CA LEU A 146 -15.58 -1.57 -11.09
C LEU A 146 -15.36 -0.12 -10.60
N GLU A 147 -16.44 0.59 -10.30
CA GLU A 147 -16.34 1.94 -9.77
C GLU A 147 -15.87 1.91 -8.30
N VAL A 148 -15.02 2.86 -7.91
CA VAL A 148 -14.45 2.91 -6.55
C VAL A 148 -15.54 2.99 -5.49
N SER A 149 -16.65 3.68 -5.77
CA SER A 149 -17.81 3.78 -4.88
C SER A 149 -18.49 2.45 -4.58
N GLU A 150 -18.32 1.43 -5.43
CA GLU A 150 -18.90 0.10 -5.25
C GLU A 150 -18.12 -0.77 -4.26
N VAL A 151 -16.92 -0.35 -3.86
CA VAL A 151 -16.08 -1.07 -2.88
C VAL A 151 -16.68 -1.02 -1.47
N GLY A 152 -17.36 0.08 -1.14
CA GLY A 152 -18.03 0.26 0.15
C GLY A 152 -18.24 1.74 0.51
N PRO A 153 -18.64 2.02 1.76
CA PRO A 153 -18.93 3.37 2.21
C PRO A 153 -17.65 4.21 2.31
N GLU A 154 -17.82 5.52 2.13
CA GLU A 154 -16.75 6.49 2.31
C GLU A 154 -16.40 6.66 3.78
N ILE A 155 -15.12 6.81 4.08
CA ILE A 155 -14.63 7.11 5.44
C ILE A 155 -13.74 8.35 5.43
N GLU A 156 -13.73 9.08 6.54
CA GLU A 156 -13.10 10.40 6.62
C GLU A 156 -11.59 10.35 6.87
N SER A 157 -11.08 9.28 7.46
CA SER A 157 -9.69 9.18 7.89
C SER A 157 -9.20 7.74 7.92
N ILE A 158 -7.88 7.59 7.95
CA ILE A 158 -7.15 6.33 8.10
C ILE A 158 -6.22 6.43 9.31
N GLU A 159 -5.84 5.27 9.85
CA GLU A 159 -4.71 5.18 10.76
C GLU A 159 -3.46 5.74 10.06
N SER A 160 -2.69 6.56 10.79
CA SER A 160 -1.46 7.15 10.28
C SER A 160 -0.42 7.30 11.38
N PHE A 161 0.85 7.14 11.01
CA PHE A 161 1.95 7.40 11.94
C PHE A 161 2.53 8.80 11.70
N GLN A 162 3.09 9.40 12.75
CA GLN A 162 3.82 10.65 12.61
C GLN A 162 5.09 10.44 11.79
N VAL A 163 5.25 11.27 10.76
CA VAL A 163 6.48 11.38 9.99
C VAL A 163 7.29 12.50 10.62
N SER A 164 8.46 12.17 11.17
CA SER A 164 9.37 13.17 11.71
C SER A 164 9.88 14.05 10.57
N GLU A 165 9.72 15.36 10.70
CA GLU A 165 10.37 16.33 9.81
C GLU A 165 11.80 16.59 10.30
N PRO A 166 12.79 16.72 9.41
CA PRO A 166 14.13 17.10 9.81
C PRO A 166 14.16 18.54 10.35
N GLU A 167 14.94 18.76 11.40
CA GLU A 167 15.08 20.04 12.08
C GLU A 167 16.33 20.79 11.61
N ILE A 168 16.18 22.08 11.30
CA ILE A 168 17.31 22.99 11.12
C ILE A 168 17.69 23.54 12.50
N LYS A 169 18.93 23.29 12.93
CA LYS A 169 19.53 23.83 14.16
C LYS A 169 20.68 24.77 13.83
N ASP A 170 21.08 25.59 14.80
CA ASP A 170 22.15 26.58 14.64
C ASP A 170 23.49 25.96 14.17
N GLU A 171 23.74 24.69 14.50
CA GLU A 171 25.00 23.97 14.20
C GLU A 171 24.85 22.89 13.11
N GLY A 172 23.65 22.66 12.55
CA GLY A 172 23.45 21.55 11.61
C GLY A 172 22.00 21.18 11.30
N LEU A 173 21.85 20.19 10.41
CA LEU A 173 20.59 19.50 10.17
C LEU A 173 20.50 18.26 11.06
N VAL A 174 19.38 18.11 11.76
CA VAL A 174 19.07 16.90 12.55
C VAL A 174 17.92 16.18 11.88
N GLY A 175 18.15 14.92 11.49
CA GLY A 175 17.14 14.04 10.95
C GLY A 175 17.30 12.62 11.48
N GLU A 176 16.49 11.70 10.98
CA GLU A 176 16.50 10.30 11.36
C GLU A 176 16.75 9.40 10.16
N VAL A 177 17.33 8.22 10.40
CA VAL A 177 17.38 7.13 9.42
C VAL A 177 15.98 6.53 9.35
N ILE A 178 15.35 6.63 8.18
CA ILE A 178 13.98 6.13 7.93
C ILE A 178 13.97 4.76 7.25
N HIS A 179 15.08 4.36 6.63
CA HIS A 179 15.21 3.06 5.98
C HIS A 179 16.68 2.63 5.88
N VAL A 180 16.92 1.33 6.00
CA VAL A 180 18.21 0.69 5.73
C VAL A 180 17.98 -0.30 4.60
N ASP A 181 18.66 -0.10 3.48
CA ASP A 181 18.51 -1.01 2.33
C ASP A 181 19.44 -2.24 2.44
N ASP A 182 19.23 -3.21 1.54
CA ASP A 182 20.01 -4.46 1.52
C ASP A 182 21.49 -4.25 1.17
N PHE A 183 21.87 -3.11 0.59
CA PHE A 183 23.27 -2.75 0.35
C PHE A 183 23.94 -2.14 1.59
N GLY A 184 23.17 -1.89 2.66
CA GLY A 184 23.63 -1.24 3.89
C GLY A 184 23.62 0.28 3.83
N ASN A 185 22.92 0.88 2.86
CA ASN A 185 22.77 2.33 2.81
C ASN A 185 21.77 2.80 3.88
N LEU A 186 22.06 3.95 4.49
CA LEU A 186 21.16 4.62 5.42
C LEU A 186 20.42 5.73 4.67
N ILE A 187 19.11 5.58 4.53
CA ILE A 187 18.24 6.59 3.92
C ILE A 187 17.65 7.43 5.05
N THR A 188 17.79 8.75 4.96
CA THR A 188 17.29 9.69 5.98
C THR A 188 16.02 10.41 5.52
N ASN A 189 15.32 11.04 6.47
CA ASN A 189 14.24 11.98 6.17
C ASN A 189 14.74 13.37 5.69
N ILE A 190 16.05 13.56 5.51
CA ILE A 190 16.62 14.85 5.11
C ILE A 190 16.56 14.99 3.59
N GLY A 191 15.57 15.74 3.12
CA GLY A 191 15.36 16.00 1.70
C GLY A 191 16.39 16.94 1.06
N LYS A 192 16.60 16.78 -0.26
CA LYS A 192 17.53 17.59 -1.06
C LYS A 192 17.31 19.10 -0.92
N GLU A 193 16.05 19.53 -0.86
CA GLU A 193 15.73 20.95 -0.75
C GLU A 193 16.15 21.53 0.61
N ILE A 194 16.01 20.76 1.69
CA ILE A 194 16.44 21.16 3.03
C ILE A 194 17.97 21.28 3.08
N VAL A 195 18.68 20.32 2.48
CA VAL A 195 20.15 20.39 2.31
C VAL A 195 20.56 21.62 1.51
N ARG A 196 19.83 21.97 0.45
CA ARG A 196 20.13 23.16 -0.38
C ARG A 196 19.83 24.47 0.33
N SER A 197 18.83 24.48 1.21
CA SER A 197 18.48 25.66 2.00
C SER A 197 19.34 25.85 3.25
N PHE A 198 20.08 24.81 3.64
CA PHE A 198 21.01 24.88 4.76
C PHE A 198 22.28 25.65 4.32
N PRO A 199 22.64 26.75 5.01
CA PRO A 199 23.74 27.63 4.64
C PRO A 199 25.14 27.02 4.82
#